data_AF-A0AAD7M9F4-F1
#
_entry.id   AF-A0AAD7M9F4-F1
#
_cell.length_a   1.000
_cell.length_b   1.000
_cell.length_c   1.000
_cell.angle_alpha   90.00
_cell.angle_beta   90.00
_cell.angle_gamma   90.00
#
_symmetry.space_group_name_H-M   'P 1'
#
loop_
_entity.id
_entity.type
_entity.pdbx_description
1 polymer ?
#
loop_
_entity_poly.entity_id
_entity_poly.type
_entity_poly.pdbx_seq_one_letter_code
_entity_poly.pdbx_strand_id
1 'polypeptide(L)'
;MPARRARRSVAIDHSDGEPITRSDIQFSFLSHVFADETKAFSDPEAGPTKLSFRDLYINAILRSPKAKSVLKEKLAALPTFATDFAMLSLCTNVGRVAATMSFFAEMRTAQRTYHPIPCLQRTNGNLLDAPRIKHILKTSVLEGETKNVLATPAQVLARVKAGQVPPTTLPNLIFVFANHSAQIGRDHLSDMEFLDLFLPNDTSSASRARFFLWLCYHYHEGTDGTNPFCDPESPGSAPRLAALTPAQAVLENVDPDEEKALGSRLVVQREAIVQDHLLKESAKESKAKESTPGGTPTPAKPRAKRGANAKAGPSAPLKRKAHAVKSEEPDEIRLKKLELDDNEDFASIGPEVSSPLRPIHRQERHTPLREPPSPPPPPTLFPVSPPELHSHRYSPYKHSRPRTMLQHAWHVIATSDPLADSDEEPDDEHVRRDQAQRLAVIARLRRKAPTPEPEGLRAIPLHLDQWHDDLFML
;
A
#
# COMPACT_ATOMS: atom_id res chain seq x y z
N MET A 1 35.51 -4.44 -13.95
CA MET A 1 34.08 -4.21 -13.61
C MET A 1 34.00 -3.98 -12.11
N PRO A 2 33.35 -2.90 -11.63
CA PRO A 2 33.00 -2.80 -10.22
C PRO A 2 32.04 -3.94 -9.85
N ALA A 3 32.13 -4.45 -8.61
CA ALA A 3 31.24 -5.51 -8.15
C ALA A 3 29.80 -4.97 -8.08
N ARG A 4 28.85 -5.68 -8.69
CA ARG A 4 27.44 -5.29 -8.70
C ARG A 4 26.90 -5.34 -7.27
N ARG A 5 26.75 -4.17 -6.62
CA ARG A 5 26.28 -4.02 -5.23
C ARG A 5 25.03 -4.89 -5.02
N ALA A 6 25.04 -5.72 -3.97
CA ALA A 6 23.90 -6.57 -3.66
C ALA A 6 22.65 -5.70 -3.45
N ARG A 7 21.50 -6.11 -3.99
CA ARG A 7 20.23 -5.40 -3.80
C ARG A 7 19.85 -5.45 -2.32
N ARG A 8 20.06 -4.35 -1.60
CA ARG A 8 19.61 -4.18 -0.22
C ARG A 8 18.10 -3.92 -0.21
N SER A 9 17.38 -4.46 0.77
CA SER A 9 15.95 -4.17 0.89
C SER A 9 15.74 -2.68 1.18
N VAL A 10 14.83 -2.06 0.43
CA VAL A 10 14.42 -0.67 0.69
C VAL A 10 13.40 -0.64 1.83
N ALA A 11 12.60 -1.68 2.05
CA ALA A 11 11.70 -1.76 3.19
C ALA A 11 12.46 -2.11 4.49
N ILE A 12 11.93 -1.65 5.62
CA ILE A 12 12.20 -2.23 6.95
C ILE A 12 11.44 -3.56 7.01
N ASP A 13 12.14 -4.62 7.40
CA ASP A 13 11.64 -5.99 7.46
C ASP A 13 11.85 -6.50 8.88
N HIS A 14 10.78 -6.48 9.69
CA HIS A 14 10.74 -6.68 11.14
C HIS A 14 9.59 -7.65 11.47
N SER A 15 9.69 -8.37 12.58
CA SER A 15 8.64 -9.27 13.07
C SER A 15 7.48 -8.53 13.76
N ASP A 16 6.28 -9.15 13.85
CA ASP A 16 5.12 -8.51 14.49
C ASP A 16 5.38 -8.24 15.97
N GLY A 17 5.16 -6.99 16.40
CA GLY A 17 5.51 -6.51 17.74
C GLY A 17 6.93 -5.95 17.88
N GLU A 18 7.82 -6.14 16.89
CA GLU A 18 9.22 -5.68 16.97
C GLU A 18 9.32 -4.14 16.86
N PRO A 19 9.99 -3.45 17.82
CA PRO A 19 10.16 -2.00 17.77
C PRO A 19 11.13 -1.53 16.68
N ILE A 20 10.71 -0.54 15.90
CA ILE A 20 11.55 0.14 14.92
C ILE A 20 12.49 1.10 15.66
N THR A 21 13.79 0.85 15.57
CA THR A 21 14.84 1.66 16.20
C THR A 21 15.13 2.93 15.43
N ARG A 22 15.89 3.85 16.05
CA ARG A 22 16.53 4.96 15.36
C ARG A 22 17.41 4.51 14.19
N SER A 23 18.06 3.36 14.30
CA SER A 23 18.91 2.79 13.24
C SER A 23 18.10 2.42 12.00
N ASP A 24 16.94 1.77 12.18
CA ASP A 24 16.08 1.31 11.08
C ASP A 24 15.58 2.45 10.20
N ILE A 25 15.16 3.57 10.81
CA ILE A 25 14.69 4.76 10.07
C ILE A 25 15.81 5.75 9.70
N GLN A 26 17.05 5.53 10.14
CA GLN A 26 18.15 6.50 10.05
C GLN A 26 17.78 7.87 10.68
N PHE A 27 17.32 7.82 11.94
CA PHE A 27 16.81 8.97 12.69
C PHE A 27 17.78 10.17 12.72
N SER A 28 19.09 9.95 12.83
CA SER A 28 20.08 11.04 12.80
C SER A 28 20.03 11.82 11.48
N PHE A 29 19.90 11.14 10.34
CA PHE A 29 19.75 11.77 9.03
C PHE A 29 18.42 12.53 8.93
N LEU A 30 17.31 11.91 9.35
CA LEU A 30 16.00 12.56 9.39
C LEU A 30 16.01 13.81 10.28
N SER A 31 16.67 13.74 11.43
CA SER A 31 16.81 14.84 12.38
C SER A 31 17.58 16.02 11.78
N HIS A 32 18.65 15.79 11.02
CA HIS A 32 19.33 16.86 10.29
C HIS A 32 18.47 17.46 9.16
N VAL A 33 17.68 16.65 8.44
CA VAL A 33 16.77 17.15 7.39
C VAL A 33 15.62 18.02 7.95
N PHE A 34 15.05 17.66 9.10
CA PHE A 34 13.87 18.33 9.67
C PHE A 34 14.18 19.38 10.76
N ALA A 35 15.45 19.51 11.16
CA ALA A 35 15.94 20.60 12.02
C ALA A 35 16.70 21.70 11.24
N ASP A 36 16.91 21.55 9.92
CA ASP A 36 17.46 22.61 9.09
C ASP A 36 16.43 23.74 8.91
N GLU A 37 16.77 24.93 9.43
CA GLU A 37 15.87 26.09 9.41
C GLU A 37 15.96 26.93 8.12
N THR A 38 16.86 26.58 7.18
CA THR A 38 17.22 27.42 6.03
C THR A 38 16.00 27.72 5.16
N LYS A 39 15.56 28.98 5.17
CA LYS A 39 14.39 29.46 4.42
C LYS A 39 14.73 29.62 2.94
N ALA A 40 14.76 28.49 2.23
CA ALA A 40 15.25 28.38 0.86
C ALA A 40 14.17 28.07 -0.20
N PHE A 41 13.05 27.46 0.21
CA PHE A 41 12.08 26.85 -0.71
C PHE A 41 10.87 27.75 -0.97
N SER A 42 10.41 27.81 -2.22
CA SER A 42 9.20 28.54 -2.62
C SER A 42 7.94 27.79 -2.19
N ASP A 43 6.96 28.48 -1.62
CA ASP A 43 5.63 27.93 -1.37
C ASP A 43 4.63 28.54 -2.37
N PRO A 44 3.98 27.74 -3.24
CA PRO A 44 3.12 28.26 -4.30
C PRO A 44 1.83 28.93 -3.79
N GLU A 45 1.48 28.76 -2.51
CA GLU A 45 0.35 29.45 -1.87
C GLU A 45 0.77 30.56 -0.90
N ALA A 46 2.02 30.58 -0.41
CA ALA A 46 2.49 31.59 0.57
C ALA A 46 3.20 32.80 -0.07
N GLY A 47 3.23 32.88 -1.40
CA GLY A 47 3.78 34.01 -2.14
C GLY A 47 5.33 34.05 -2.12
N PRO A 48 5.97 35.24 -2.02
CA PRO A 48 7.42 35.37 -2.14
C PRO A 48 8.20 34.87 -0.92
N THR A 49 7.52 34.53 0.18
CA THR A 49 8.15 34.11 1.44
C THR A 49 8.74 32.70 1.30
N LYS A 50 10.07 32.58 1.40
CA LYS A 50 10.73 31.27 1.42
C LYS A 50 10.48 30.54 2.74
N LEU A 51 10.34 29.22 2.66
CA LEU A 51 10.16 28.32 3.80
C LEU A 51 11.36 27.37 3.97
N SER A 52 11.46 26.73 5.14
CA SER A 52 12.38 25.59 5.30
C SER A 52 11.79 24.34 4.63
N PHE A 53 12.63 23.33 4.38
CA PHE A 53 12.18 22.03 3.90
C PHE A 53 11.09 21.45 4.81
N ARG A 54 11.33 21.50 6.13
CA ARG A 54 10.42 21.06 7.19
C ARG A 54 9.05 21.73 7.06
N ASP A 55 9.02 23.07 7.03
CA ASP A 55 7.77 23.84 7.03
C ASP A 55 6.96 23.57 5.74
N LEU A 56 7.63 23.56 4.58
CA LEU A 56 6.96 23.33 3.30
C LEU A 56 6.45 21.88 3.16
N TYR A 57 7.18 20.89 3.68
CA TYR A 57 6.73 19.49 3.69
C TYR A 57 5.51 19.29 4.59
N ILE A 58 5.46 19.95 5.75
CA ILE A 58 4.29 19.96 6.64
C ILE A 58 3.12 20.70 5.98
N ASN A 59 3.35 21.85 5.33
CA ASN A 59 2.31 22.56 4.57
C ASN A 59 1.70 21.69 3.47
N ALA A 60 2.51 20.94 2.72
CA ALA A 60 2.01 20.00 1.71
C ALA A 60 1.11 18.91 2.31
N ILE A 61 1.44 18.39 3.50
CA ILE A 61 0.58 17.45 4.26
C ILE A 61 -0.72 18.13 4.70
N LEU A 62 -0.64 19.36 5.24
CA LEU A 62 -1.80 20.14 5.69
C LEU A 62 -2.76 20.50 4.56
N ARG A 63 -2.26 20.71 3.33
CA ARG A 63 -3.08 20.97 2.13
C ARG A 63 -3.85 19.76 1.62
N SER A 64 -3.39 18.55 1.92
CA SER A 64 -4.03 17.32 1.43
C SER A 64 -5.54 17.29 1.73
N PRO A 65 -6.40 16.97 0.74
CA PRO A 65 -7.82 16.74 0.95
C PRO A 65 -8.11 15.42 1.70
N LYS A 66 -7.07 14.61 1.99
CA LYS A 66 -7.17 13.34 2.72
C LYS A 66 -6.63 13.40 4.14
N ALA A 67 -5.97 14.49 4.53
CA ALA A 67 -5.66 14.76 5.92
C ALA A 67 -6.95 15.19 6.66
N LYS A 68 -7.40 14.38 7.64
CA LYS A 68 -8.58 14.69 8.48
C LYS A 68 -8.33 15.98 9.31
N SER A 69 -9.39 16.73 9.65
CA SER A 69 -9.29 17.97 10.44
C SER A 69 -8.49 17.78 11.74
N VAL A 70 -8.79 16.73 12.52
CA VAL A 70 -8.07 16.35 13.75
C VAL A 70 -6.56 16.12 13.53
N LEU A 71 -6.14 15.68 12.35
CA LEU A 71 -4.70 15.60 12.01
C LEU A 71 -4.14 17.01 11.77
N LYS A 72 -4.82 17.84 10.97
CA LYS A 72 -4.39 19.22 10.67
C LYS A 72 -4.27 20.06 11.95
N GLU A 73 -5.25 19.95 12.84
CA GLU A 73 -5.27 20.58 14.16
C GLU A 73 -4.07 20.15 15.02
N LYS A 74 -3.78 18.83 15.10
CA LYS A 74 -2.62 18.32 15.84
C LYS A 74 -1.29 18.76 15.24
N LEU A 75 -1.15 18.73 13.91
CA LEU A 75 0.06 19.18 13.20
C LEU A 75 0.31 20.69 13.38
N ALA A 76 -0.74 21.51 13.47
CA ALA A 76 -0.62 22.94 13.75
C ALA A 76 -0.34 23.24 15.23
N ALA A 77 -0.94 22.49 16.16
CA ALA A 77 -0.83 22.75 17.60
C ALA A 77 0.41 22.15 18.28
N LEU A 78 1.03 21.10 17.71
CA LEU A 78 2.11 20.34 18.35
C LEU A 78 3.34 20.23 17.42
N PRO A 79 4.28 21.20 17.47
CA PRO A 79 5.44 21.22 16.57
C PRO A 79 6.35 19.97 16.66
N THR A 80 6.44 19.33 17.82
CA THR A 80 7.16 18.06 18.01
C THR A 80 6.50 16.92 17.24
N PHE A 81 5.21 16.66 17.51
CA PHE A 81 4.40 15.69 16.77
C PHE A 81 4.40 15.95 15.25
N ALA A 82 4.36 17.22 14.83
CA ALA A 82 4.45 17.58 13.41
C ALA A 82 5.81 17.22 12.78
N THR A 83 6.90 17.28 13.56
CA THR A 83 8.21 16.77 13.16
C THR A 83 8.18 15.25 13.02
N ASP A 84 7.73 14.56 14.06
CA ASP A 84 7.75 13.10 14.14
C ASP A 84 6.85 12.47 13.04
N PHE A 85 5.70 13.07 12.78
CA PHE A 85 4.79 12.69 11.69
C PHE A 85 5.39 12.97 10.30
N ALA A 86 6.12 14.07 10.12
CA ALA A 86 6.80 14.39 8.87
C ALA A 86 7.97 13.44 8.58
N MET A 87 8.71 13.02 9.62
CA MET A 87 9.76 11.99 9.53
C MET A 87 9.19 10.64 9.08
N LEU A 88 8.11 10.16 9.72
CA LEU A 88 7.41 8.94 9.31
C LEU A 88 6.82 9.06 7.88
N SER A 89 6.29 10.24 7.55
CA SER A 89 5.77 10.53 6.21
C SER A 89 6.85 10.43 5.14
N LEU A 90 8.04 10.99 5.40
CA LEU A 90 9.19 10.87 4.50
C LEU A 90 9.62 9.41 4.32
N CYS A 91 9.72 8.63 5.40
CA CYS A 91 10.03 7.19 5.35
C CYS A 91 8.99 6.38 4.56
N THR A 92 7.72 6.74 4.68
CA THR A 92 6.61 6.13 3.92
C THR A 92 6.65 6.52 2.44
N ASN A 93 7.11 7.74 2.14
CA ASN A 93 7.19 8.27 0.77
C ASN A 93 8.27 7.56 -0.06
N VAL A 94 9.45 7.34 0.53
CA VAL A 94 10.58 6.63 -0.10
C VAL A 94 10.46 5.11 -0.01
N GLY A 95 9.47 4.58 0.72
CA GLY A 95 9.22 3.15 0.84
C GLY A 95 10.05 2.40 1.90
N ARG A 96 10.70 3.09 2.84
CA ARG A 96 11.29 2.46 4.05
C ARG A 96 10.20 1.77 4.87
N VAL A 97 9.04 2.41 5.00
CA VAL A 97 7.89 1.85 5.74
C VAL A 97 6.92 1.16 4.78
N ALA A 98 6.66 -0.12 5.01
CA ALA A 98 5.76 -0.93 4.19
C ALA A 98 4.27 -0.65 4.50
N ALA A 99 3.39 -0.85 3.52
CA ALA A 99 1.94 -0.62 3.66
C ALA A 99 1.23 -1.62 4.60
N THR A 100 1.94 -2.67 5.04
CA THR A 100 1.52 -3.63 6.07
C THR A 100 1.76 -3.13 7.50
N MET A 101 2.63 -2.13 7.70
CA MET A 101 3.02 -1.68 9.04
C MET A 101 1.96 -0.75 9.67
N SER A 102 1.73 -0.95 10.97
CA SER A 102 0.84 -0.15 11.81
C SER A 102 1.55 0.34 13.08
N PHE A 103 1.18 1.54 13.50
CA PHE A 103 1.73 2.22 14.70
C PHE A 103 0.68 2.31 15.83
N PHE A 104 -0.48 1.66 15.66
CA PHE A 104 -1.59 1.56 16.61
C PHE A 104 -1.59 0.19 17.29
N ALA A 105 -1.47 0.15 18.62
CA ALA A 105 -1.48 -1.10 19.38
C ALA A 105 -2.86 -1.80 19.34
N GLU A 106 -3.91 -1.06 18.98
CA GLU A 106 -5.31 -1.48 18.95
C GLU A 106 -5.72 -2.23 17.67
N MET A 107 -4.89 -2.23 16.60
CA MET A 107 -5.27 -2.80 15.30
C MET A 107 -5.37 -4.34 15.31
N ARG A 108 -6.37 -4.87 14.61
CA ARG A 108 -6.84 -6.27 14.76
C ARG A 108 -6.85 -7.09 13.47
N THR A 109 -6.38 -6.55 12.35
CA THR A 109 -6.45 -7.23 11.05
C THR A 109 -5.20 -8.06 10.79
N ALA A 110 -5.38 -9.35 10.47
CA ALA A 110 -4.30 -10.30 10.16
C ALA A 110 -3.46 -9.99 8.89
N GLN A 111 -3.67 -8.81 8.29
CA GLN A 111 -2.91 -8.25 7.16
C GLN A 111 -2.11 -6.99 7.58
N ARG A 112 -1.98 -6.73 8.88
CA ARG A 112 -1.23 -5.61 9.44
C ARG A 112 -0.40 -6.06 10.62
N THR A 113 0.88 -5.73 10.58
CA THR A 113 1.83 -5.95 11.68
C THR A 113 1.98 -4.66 12.49
N TYR A 114 2.01 -4.78 13.81
CA TYR A 114 2.24 -3.66 14.72
C TYR A 114 3.72 -3.51 15.00
N HIS A 115 4.25 -2.31 14.79
CA HIS A 115 5.63 -1.97 15.12
C HIS A 115 5.66 -0.59 15.80
N PRO A 116 6.00 -0.47 17.08
CA PRO A 116 6.18 0.85 17.70
C PRO A 116 7.43 1.53 17.13
N ILE A 117 7.42 2.86 17.02
CA ILE A 117 8.59 3.69 16.69
C ILE A 117 8.88 4.63 17.88
N PRO A 118 9.64 4.21 18.90
CA PRO A 118 9.74 4.97 20.14
C PRO A 118 10.31 6.38 19.95
N CYS A 119 11.27 6.55 19.04
CA CYS A 119 11.85 7.85 18.68
C CYS A 119 10.88 8.82 17.98
N LEU A 120 9.74 8.34 17.45
CA LEU A 120 8.68 9.15 16.83
C LEU A 120 7.35 9.13 17.62
N GLN A 121 7.25 8.33 18.69
CA GLN A 121 6.08 8.21 19.57
C GLN A 121 6.31 8.85 20.94
N ARG A 122 7.17 9.87 20.99
CA ARG A 122 7.56 10.63 22.20
C ARG A 122 6.47 11.57 22.72
N THR A 123 5.38 11.72 21.98
CA THR A 123 4.22 12.55 22.34
C THR A 123 2.95 11.70 22.30
N ASN A 124 1.90 12.11 23.02
CA ASN A 124 0.61 11.40 23.09
C ASN A 124 -0.22 11.51 21.78
N GLY A 125 0.43 11.66 20.63
CA GLY A 125 -0.18 11.70 19.31
C GLY A 125 0.01 10.39 18.57
N ASN A 126 -1.06 9.57 18.47
CA ASN A 126 -1.03 8.35 17.67
C ASN A 126 -0.68 8.67 16.20
N LEU A 127 0.39 8.04 15.70
CA LEU A 127 0.82 8.12 14.30
C LEU A 127 -0.18 7.39 13.40
N LEU A 128 -0.37 7.86 12.17
CA LEU A 128 -1.24 7.17 11.20
C LEU A 128 -0.50 5.99 10.54
N ASP A 129 -1.26 4.98 10.13
CA ASP A 129 -0.75 3.83 9.39
C ASP A 129 -0.26 4.22 7.99
N ALA A 130 0.75 3.48 7.50
CA ALA A 130 1.42 3.78 6.24
C ALA A 130 0.50 3.91 5.02
N PRO A 131 -0.59 3.11 4.85
CA PRO A 131 -1.59 3.32 3.80
C PRO A 131 -2.24 4.72 3.83
N ARG A 132 -2.65 5.20 5.02
CA ARG A 132 -3.28 6.53 5.16
C ARG A 132 -2.29 7.65 4.89
N ILE A 133 -1.07 7.55 5.40
CA ILE A 133 0.03 8.48 5.11
C ILE A 133 0.32 8.53 3.60
N LYS A 134 0.46 7.37 2.95
CA LYS A 134 0.73 7.27 1.50
C LYS A 134 -0.41 7.85 0.66
N HIS A 135 -1.66 7.76 1.11
CA HIS A 135 -2.82 8.38 0.43
C HIS A 135 -2.86 9.91 0.62
N ILE A 136 -2.48 10.40 1.80
CA ILE A 136 -2.30 11.84 2.07
C ILE A 136 -1.25 12.41 1.12
N LEU A 137 -0.03 11.85 1.11
CA LEU A 137 1.08 12.31 0.28
C LEU A 137 0.76 12.24 -1.23
N LYS A 138 0.12 11.17 -1.71
CA LYS A 138 -0.34 11.05 -3.11
C LYS A 138 -1.43 12.05 -3.51
N THR A 139 -2.07 12.73 -2.55
CA THR A 139 -3.07 13.77 -2.82
C THR A 139 -2.60 15.18 -2.43
N SER A 140 -1.37 15.30 -1.92
CA SER A 140 -0.64 16.57 -1.78
C SER A 140 -0.03 16.98 -3.13
N VAL A 141 -0.87 17.31 -4.10
CA VAL A 141 -0.50 17.79 -5.45
C VAL A 141 -0.86 19.27 -5.60
N LEU A 142 -0.18 20.00 -6.49
CA LEU A 142 -0.59 21.37 -6.83
C LEU A 142 -1.87 21.34 -7.68
N GLU A 143 -2.65 22.44 -7.69
CA GLU A 143 -3.93 22.51 -8.42
C GLU A 143 -3.78 22.13 -9.91
N GLY A 144 -2.75 22.68 -10.57
CA GLY A 144 -2.41 22.41 -11.97
C GLY A 144 -1.86 21.01 -12.24
N GLU A 145 -1.49 20.23 -11.21
CA GLU A 145 -0.95 18.88 -11.35
C GLU A 145 -2.00 17.78 -11.34
N THR A 146 -3.23 18.08 -10.93
CA THR A 146 -4.36 17.14 -10.81
C THR A 146 -4.64 16.31 -12.07
N LYS A 147 -4.19 16.77 -13.26
CA LYS A 147 -4.30 16.08 -14.56
C LYS A 147 -2.96 15.64 -15.17
N ASN A 148 -1.83 16.05 -14.59
CA ASN A 148 -0.48 15.81 -15.11
C ASN A 148 0.54 15.88 -13.96
N VAL A 149 0.51 14.85 -13.09
CA VAL A 149 1.46 14.69 -11.99
C VAL A 149 2.83 14.33 -12.58
N LEU A 150 3.88 15.04 -12.16
CA LEU A 150 5.23 14.77 -12.65
C LEU A 150 5.71 13.40 -12.20
N ALA A 151 6.21 12.61 -13.16
CA ALA A 151 6.58 11.22 -12.95
C ALA A 151 8.08 10.94 -13.20
N THR A 152 8.84 11.88 -13.75
CA THR A 152 10.29 11.71 -14.03
C THR A 152 11.12 12.97 -13.70
N PRO A 153 12.41 12.83 -13.35
CA PRO A 153 13.27 13.98 -13.05
C PRO A 153 13.40 14.97 -14.22
N ALA A 154 13.37 14.47 -15.45
CA ALA A 154 13.42 15.31 -16.65
C ALA A 154 12.20 16.23 -16.81
N GLN A 155 11.00 15.75 -16.45
CA GLN A 155 9.78 16.57 -16.49
C GLN A 155 9.79 17.66 -15.41
N VAL A 156 10.37 17.38 -14.24
CA VAL A 156 10.58 18.36 -13.15
C VAL A 156 11.47 19.50 -13.64
N LEU A 157 12.65 19.18 -14.16
CA LEU A 157 13.58 20.19 -14.69
C LEU A 157 13.02 20.92 -15.91
N ALA A 158 12.16 20.30 -16.72
CA ALA A 158 11.49 20.96 -17.83
C ALA A 158 10.48 22.02 -17.37
N ARG A 159 9.73 21.79 -16.27
CA ARG A 159 8.85 22.81 -15.67
C ARG A 159 9.62 23.97 -15.09
N VAL A 160 10.69 23.70 -14.33
CA VAL A 160 11.60 24.74 -13.80
C VAL A 160 12.12 25.63 -14.93
N LYS A 161 12.62 25.04 -16.02
CA LYS A 161 13.11 25.76 -17.21
C LYS A 161 12.02 26.51 -17.98
N ALA A 162 10.75 26.19 -17.76
CA ALA A 162 9.59 26.93 -18.28
C ALA A 162 9.09 28.01 -17.31
N GLY A 163 9.87 28.35 -16.26
CA GLY A 163 9.50 29.34 -15.24
C GLY A 163 8.46 28.86 -14.22
N GLN A 164 8.09 27.59 -14.24
CA GLN A 164 7.14 27.02 -13.28
C GLN A 164 7.89 26.58 -12.02
N VAL A 165 8.11 27.54 -11.12
CA VAL A 165 8.80 27.36 -9.83
C VAL A 165 7.81 27.65 -8.68
N PRO A 166 7.57 26.69 -7.76
CA PRO A 166 8.07 25.32 -7.79
C PRO A 166 7.32 24.46 -8.83
N PRO A 167 7.97 23.44 -9.40
CA PRO A 167 7.40 22.62 -10.47
C PRO A 167 6.37 21.59 -9.99
N THR A 168 6.44 21.19 -8.72
CA THR A 168 5.62 20.15 -8.07
C THR A 168 5.79 20.26 -6.54
N THR A 169 5.02 19.52 -5.75
CA THR A 169 5.18 19.50 -4.27
C THR A 169 6.41 18.69 -3.83
N LEU A 170 7.00 19.02 -2.66
CA LEU A 170 8.09 18.23 -2.07
C LEU A 170 7.74 16.72 -1.92
N PRO A 171 6.54 16.31 -1.43
CA PRO A 171 6.12 14.91 -1.48
C PRO A 171 6.23 14.26 -2.86
N ASN A 172 5.73 14.88 -3.92
CA ASN A 172 5.81 14.30 -5.26
C ASN A 172 7.24 14.31 -5.82
N LEU A 173 8.02 15.37 -5.55
CA LEU A 173 9.43 15.44 -5.94
C LEU A 173 10.25 14.27 -5.36
N ILE A 174 10.08 14.00 -4.07
CA ILE A 174 10.77 12.90 -3.38
C ILE A 174 10.26 11.53 -3.85
N PHE A 175 8.96 11.42 -4.20
CA PHE A 175 8.42 10.22 -4.84
C PHE A 175 9.06 10.00 -6.23
N VAL A 176 9.24 11.04 -7.04
CA VAL A 176 9.98 10.96 -8.31
C VAL A 176 11.44 10.52 -8.06
N PHE A 177 12.14 11.09 -7.09
CA PHE A 177 13.50 10.65 -6.75
C PHE A 177 13.57 9.18 -6.32
N ALA A 178 12.62 8.70 -5.51
CA ALA A 178 12.58 7.31 -5.05
C ALA A 178 12.34 6.32 -6.19
N ASN A 179 11.40 6.59 -7.11
CA ASN A 179 11.16 5.71 -8.27
C ASN A 179 12.31 5.73 -9.28
N HIS A 180 13.04 6.87 -9.39
CA HIS A 180 14.18 7.04 -10.28
C HIS A 180 15.52 6.98 -9.54
N SER A 181 15.58 6.19 -8.46
CA SER A 181 16.71 6.11 -7.52
C SER A 181 18.07 5.95 -8.20
N ALA A 182 18.18 4.99 -9.13
CA ALA A 182 19.39 4.72 -9.89
C ALA A 182 19.74 5.81 -10.92
N GLN A 183 18.76 6.61 -11.39
CA GLN A 183 19.06 7.78 -12.23
C GLN A 183 19.59 8.94 -11.38
N ILE A 184 18.88 9.34 -10.32
CA ILE A 184 19.37 10.40 -9.42
C ILE A 184 20.74 10.04 -8.84
N GLY A 185 21.00 8.74 -8.62
CA GLY A 185 22.33 8.18 -8.40
C GLY A 185 23.35 8.61 -9.46
N ARG A 186 23.21 8.15 -10.72
CA ARG A 186 24.16 8.50 -11.80
C ARG A 186 24.26 10.00 -12.11
N ASP A 187 23.19 10.75 -11.91
CA ASP A 187 23.10 12.15 -12.33
C ASP A 187 23.77 13.10 -11.29
N HIS A 188 23.85 12.72 -10.00
CA HIS A 188 24.34 13.59 -8.91
C HIS A 188 25.25 12.91 -7.86
N LEU A 189 25.29 11.58 -7.79
CA LEU A 189 26.14 10.77 -6.91
C LEU A 189 27.18 10.01 -7.76
N SER A 190 28.13 9.34 -7.09
CA SER A 190 29.11 8.45 -7.75
C SER A 190 28.69 6.98 -7.59
N ASP A 191 29.01 6.37 -6.44
CA ASP A 191 28.79 4.93 -6.19
C ASP A 191 27.56 4.63 -5.31
N MET A 192 26.58 5.55 -5.28
CA MET A 192 25.37 5.47 -4.47
C MET A 192 24.13 5.79 -5.30
N GLU A 193 23.01 5.14 -5.00
CA GLU A 193 21.70 5.57 -5.48
C GLU A 193 21.03 6.56 -4.50
N PHE A 194 20.00 7.28 -4.93
CA PHE A 194 19.24 8.18 -4.04
C PHE A 194 18.69 7.47 -2.79
N LEU A 195 18.21 6.23 -2.93
CA LEU A 195 17.68 5.48 -1.79
C LEU A 195 18.77 5.03 -0.80
N ASP A 196 20.06 4.95 -1.20
CA ASP A 196 21.14 4.65 -0.26
C ASP A 196 21.25 5.72 0.85
N LEU A 197 20.83 6.97 0.59
CA LEU A 197 20.78 8.04 1.60
C LEU A 197 19.90 7.66 2.81
N PHE A 198 18.86 6.87 2.59
CA PHE A 198 17.87 6.42 3.59
C PHE A 198 18.19 5.06 4.21
N LEU A 199 19.32 4.43 3.82
CA LEU A 199 19.76 3.12 4.30
C LEU A 199 21.01 3.25 5.20
N PRO A 200 21.24 2.31 6.13
CA PRO A 200 22.51 2.21 6.84
C PRO A 200 23.70 2.13 5.86
N ASN A 201 24.65 3.05 6.02
CA ASN A 201 25.85 3.13 5.20
C ASN A 201 26.97 3.86 5.98
N ASP A 202 28.13 3.99 5.34
CA ASP A 202 29.38 4.54 5.83
C ASP A 202 29.53 6.06 5.64
N THR A 203 28.47 6.79 5.27
CA THR A 203 28.46 8.25 5.10
C THR A 203 27.62 8.96 6.17
N SER A 204 28.10 10.10 6.65
CA SER A 204 27.52 10.77 7.82
C SER A 204 26.08 11.24 7.57
N SER A 205 25.23 11.05 8.57
CA SER A 205 23.84 11.53 8.57
C SER A 205 23.73 13.02 8.25
N ALA A 206 24.67 13.83 8.75
CA ALA A 206 24.73 15.27 8.48
C ALA A 206 25.06 15.59 7.01
N SER A 207 26.05 14.91 6.41
CA SER A 207 26.39 15.15 4.99
C SER A 207 25.31 14.60 4.04
N ARG A 208 24.71 13.45 4.37
CA ARG A 208 23.54 12.91 3.66
C ARG A 208 22.35 13.88 3.70
N ALA A 209 22.08 14.48 4.85
CA ALA A 209 20.99 15.46 5.00
C ALA A 209 21.24 16.72 4.16
N ARG A 210 22.46 17.28 4.20
CA ARG A 210 22.84 18.43 3.36
C ARG A 210 22.71 18.12 1.86
N PHE A 211 23.14 16.93 1.43
CA PHE A 211 23.02 16.48 0.04
C PHE A 211 21.56 16.27 -0.39
N PHE A 212 20.73 15.68 0.48
CA PHE A 212 19.29 15.54 0.24
C PHE A 212 18.60 16.90 0.10
N LEU A 213 18.91 17.86 0.98
CA LEU A 213 18.39 19.23 0.90
C LEU A 213 18.88 19.96 -0.37
N TRP A 214 20.15 19.74 -0.77
CA TRP A 214 20.70 20.25 -2.03
C TRP A 214 19.94 19.70 -3.25
N LEU A 215 19.67 18.39 -3.30
CA LEU A 215 18.86 17.77 -4.35
C LEU A 215 17.44 18.34 -4.40
N CYS A 216 16.78 18.45 -3.24
CA CYS A 216 15.45 19.05 -3.17
C CYS A 216 15.48 20.48 -3.71
N TYR A 217 16.44 21.34 -3.31
CA TYR A 217 16.54 22.69 -3.84
C TYR A 217 16.79 22.71 -5.36
N HIS A 218 17.76 21.93 -5.85
CA HIS A 218 18.16 21.90 -7.26
C HIS A 218 16.98 21.60 -8.20
N TYR A 219 16.09 20.69 -7.81
CA TYR A 219 14.91 20.33 -8.61
C TYR A 219 13.66 21.15 -8.29
N HIS A 220 13.57 21.82 -7.14
CA HIS A 220 12.37 22.56 -6.71
C HIS A 220 12.47 24.06 -7.01
N GLU A 221 13.64 24.66 -6.84
CA GLU A 221 13.93 26.07 -7.11
C GLU A 221 14.69 26.26 -8.44
N GLY A 222 15.51 25.29 -8.83
CA GLY A 222 16.26 25.29 -10.09
C GLY A 222 17.75 25.63 -9.97
N THR A 223 18.34 25.95 -11.11
CA THR A 223 19.78 26.21 -11.30
C THR A 223 20.19 27.68 -11.20
N ASP A 224 19.23 28.58 -11.26
CA ASP A 224 19.49 30.00 -11.57
C ASP A 224 19.78 30.82 -10.30
N GLY A 225 19.53 30.23 -9.13
CA GLY A 225 19.89 30.75 -7.81
C GLY A 225 21.05 29.98 -7.18
N THR A 226 21.77 30.62 -6.25
CA THR A 226 22.80 29.94 -5.46
C THR A 226 22.15 28.98 -4.45
N ASN A 227 22.28 27.68 -4.69
CA ASN A 227 21.78 26.64 -3.79
C ASN A 227 22.49 26.72 -2.43
N PRO A 228 21.80 27.04 -1.31
CA PRO A 228 22.45 27.31 -0.03
C PRO A 228 23.06 26.05 0.60
N PHE A 229 22.70 24.87 0.13
CA PHE A 229 23.20 23.58 0.60
C PHE A 229 24.45 23.09 -0.17
N CYS A 230 24.98 23.87 -1.12
CA CYS A 230 26.15 23.49 -1.95
C CYS A 230 27.43 23.22 -1.13
N ASP A 231 28.45 22.66 -1.78
CA ASP A 231 29.79 22.50 -1.17
C ASP A 231 30.36 23.89 -0.80
N PRO A 232 30.71 24.17 0.48
CA PRO A 232 31.36 25.41 0.87
C PRO A 232 32.70 25.68 0.15
N GLU A 233 33.39 24.63 -0.29
CA GLU A 233 34.64 24.73 -1.05
C GLU A 233 34.42 24.91 -2.56
N SER A 234 33.22 24.59 -3.07
CA SER A 234 32.88 24.64 -4.50
C SER A 234 31.45 25.14 -4.70
N PRO A 235 31.22 26.48 -4.62
CA PRO A 235 29.89 27.07 -4.69
C PRO A 235 29.07 26.60 -5.90
N GLY A 236 27.80 26.28 -5.66
CA GLY A 236 26.89 25.72 -6.67
C GLY A 236 27.04 24.23 -6.94
N SER A 237 28.16 23.61 -6.56
CA SER A 237 28.35 22.15 -6.65
C SER A 237 27.57 21.40 -5.57
N ALA A 238 27.28 20.12 -5.80
CA ALA A 238 26.68 19.28 -4.77
C ALA A 238 27.64 19.08 -3.58
N PRO A 239 27.16 19.10 -2.33
CA PRO A 239 28.01 18.93 -1.14
C PRO A 239 28.55 17.50 -1.07
N ARG A 240 29.80 17.35 -0.61
CA ARG A 240 30.43 16.02 -0.48
C ARG A 240 29.76 15.19 0.62
N LEU A 241 29.56 13.89 0.34
CA LEU A 241 29.24 12.92 1.36
C LEU A 241 30.51 12.58 2.15
N ALA A 242 30.49 12.83 3.46
CA ALA A 242 31.62 12.60 4.35
C ALA A 242 31.59 11.17 4.89
N ALA A 243 32.64 10.39 4.61
CA ALA A 243 32.78 9.04 5.14
C ALA A 243 33.00 9.05 6.67
N LEU A 244 32.44 8.06 7.36
CA LEU A 244 32.62 7.82 8.79
C LEU A 244 33.63 6.70 9.05
N THR A 245 34.43 6.84 10.10
CA THR A 245 35.09 5.68 10.70
C THR A 245 34.07 4.77 11.40
N PRO A 246 34.34 3.46 11.56
CA PRO A 246 33.42 2.55 12.27
C PRO A 246 33.06 3.03 13.69
N ALA A 247 34.00 3.67 14.39
CA ALA A 247 33.77 4.25 15.71
C ALA A 247 32.77 5.42 15.69
N GLN A 248 32.77 6.25 14.65
CA GLN A 248 31.79 7.33 14.48
C GLN A 248 30.43 6.79 14.03
N ALA A 249 30.41 5.77 13.15
CA ALA A 249 29.16 5.15 12.69
C ALA A 249 28.35 4.52 13.83
N VAL A 250 29.02 3.96 14.85
CA VAL A 250 28.39 3.42 16.08
C VAL A 250 27.81 4.51 16.99
N LEU A 251 28.16 5.79 16.79
CA LEU A 251 27.59 6.93 17.54
C LEU A 251 26.38 7.57 16.83
N GLU A 252 26.17 7.30 15.54
CA GLU A 252 24.94 7.72 14.86
C GLU A 252 23.77 6.79 15.20
N ASN A 253 22.55 7.33 15.21
CA ASN A 253 21.31 6.56 15.36
C ASN A 253 21.18 5.71 16.64
N VAL A 254 21.92 6.01 17.71
CA VAL A 254 21.79 5.32 19.00
C VAL A 254 20.49 5.71 19.72
N ASP A 255 19.69 4.71 20.08
CA ASP A 255 18.47 4.85 20.90
C ASP A 255 18.83 5.16 22.37
N PRO A 256 18.35 6.28 22.96
CA PRO A 256 18.43 6.55 24.39
C PRO A 256 17.65 5.52 25.21
N ASP A 257 18.05 5.28 26.46
CA ASP A 257 17.41 4.27 27.32
C ASP A 257 15.93 4.60 27.64
N GLU A 258 15.56 5.89 27.62
CA GLU A 258 14.15 6.33 27.68
C GLU A 258 13.31 5.83 26.50
N GLU A 259 13.88 5.82 25.29
CA GLU A 259 13.23 5.35 24.06
C GLU A 259 13.18 3.82 24.02
N LYS A 260 14.23 3.13 24.50
CA LYS A 260 14.21 1.67 24.72
C LYS A 260 13.10 1.27 25.72
N ALA A 261 13.00 1.99 26.84
CA ALA A 261 11.98 1.78 27.86
C ALA A 261 10.57 2.17 27.39
N LEU A 262 10.44 3.12 26.46
CA LEU A 262 9.18 3.40 25.77
C LEU A 262 8.78 2.25 24.83
N GLY A 263 9.71 1.75 24.01
CA GLY A 263 9.47 0.59 23.14
C GLY A 263 8.99 -0.63 23.93
N SER A 264 9.69 -0.98 25.00
CA SER A 264 9.31 -2.10 25.88
C SER A 264 7.89 -1.95 26.46
N ARG A 265 7.50 -0.73 26.86
CA ARG A 265 6.14 -0.44 27.36
C ARG A 265 5.08 -0.58 26.27
N LEU A 266 5.36 -0.12 25.05
CA LEU A 266 4.44 -0.21 23.91
C LEU A 266 4.21 -1.66 23.46
N VAL A 267 5.24 -2.51 23.50
CA VAL A 267 5.11 -3.95 23.23
C VAL A 267 4.26 -4.64 24.30
N VAL A 268 4.54 -4.43 25.58
CA VAL A 268 3.75 -5.01 26.68
C VAL A 268 2.28 -4.52 26.65
N GLN A 269 2.04 -3.26 26.26
CA GLN A 269 0.69 -2.75 26.04
C GLN A 269 -0.02 -3.48 24.88
N ARG A 270 0.67 -3.74 23.77
CA ARG A 270 0.14 -4.52 22.64
C ARG A 270 -0.19 -5.96 23.06
N GLU A 271 0.70 -6.63 23.78
CA GLU A 271 0.46 -7.98 24.31
C GLU A 271 -0.79 -8.03 25.18
N ALA A 272 -0.95 -7.08 26.11
CA ALA A 272 -2.12 -6.98 26.98
C ALA A 272 -3.43 -6.78 26.19
N ILE A 273 -3.41 -5.94 25.14
CA ILE A 273 -4.57 -5.72 24.24
C ILE A 273 -4.94 -7.01 23.49
N VAL A 274 -3.95 -7.77 23.01
CA VAL A 274 -4.19 -9.05 22.30
C VAL A 274 -4.76 -10.11 23.25
N GLN A 275 -4.21 -10.24 24.46
CA GLN A 275 -4.72 -11.21 25.45
C GLN A 275 -6.15 -10.89 25.90
N ASP A 276 -6.46 -9.61 26.19
CA ASP A 276 -7.81 -9.16 26.50
C ASP A 276 -8.82 -9.46 25.37
N HIS A 277 -8.40 -9.35 24.10
CA HIS A 277 -9.23 -9.70 22.95
C HIS A 277 -9.53 -11.20 22.89
N LEU A 278 -8.51 -12.05 23.00
CA LEU A 278 -8.65 -13.52 22.98
C LEU A 278 -9.56 -14.04 24.13
N LEU A 279 -9.44 -13.44 25.32
CA LEU A 279 -10.34 -13.71 26.45
C LEU A 279 -11.79 -13.26 26.17
N LYS A 280 -11.99 -12.12 25.50
CA LYS A 280 -13.33 -11.65 25.09
C LYS A 280 -13.95 -12.49 23.98
N GLU A 281 -13.17 -13.07 23.07
CA GLU A 281 -13.66 -13.94 21.99
C GLU A 281 -14.03 -15.33 22.50
N SER A 282 -13.14 -15.97 23.28
CA SER A 282 -13.42 -17.24 23.95
C SER A 282 -14.64 -17.19 24.89
N ALA A 283 -14.85 -16.07 25.59
CA ALA A 283 -16.05 -15.82 26.39
C ALA A 283 -17.33 -15.64 25.55
N LYS A 284 -17.26 -15.07 24.34
CA LYS A 284 -18.39 -15.01 23.39
C LYS A 284 -18.74 -16.41 22.88
N GLU A 285 -17.76 -17.20 22.46
CA GLU A 285 -17.99 -18.58 22.02
C GLU A 285 -18.64 -19.45 23.10
N SER A 286 -18.15 -19.33 24.33
CA SER A 286 -18.66 -20.11 25.47
C SER A 286 -20.15 -19.83 25.70
N LYS A 287 -20.53 -18.55 25.72
CA LYS A 287 -21.94 -18.13 25.85
C LYS A 287 -22.80 -18.52 24.64
N ALA A 288 -22.24 -18.52 23.43
CA ALA A 288 -22.94 -18.99 22.24
C ALA A 288 -23.27 -20.49 22.35
N LYS A 289 -22.29 -21.31 22.75
CA LYS A 289 -22.46 -22.77 22.94
C LYS A 289 -23.49 -23.09 24.04
N GLU A 290 -23.45 -22.37 25.16
CA GLU A 290 -24.40 -22.51 26.28
C GLU A 290 -25.85 -22.09 25.92
N SER A 291 -26.04 -21.25 24.88
CA SER A 291 -27.36 -20.73 24.48
C SER A 291 -28.24 -21.67 23.65
N THR A 292 -27.80 -22.91 23.39
CA THR A 292 -28.54 -23.88 22.56
C THR A 292 -29.59 -24.64 23.39
N PRO A 293 -30.92 -24.43 23.20
CA PRO A 293 -31.92 -25.07 24.06
C PRO A 293 -32.22 -26.50 23.61
N GLY A 294 -31.89 -27.48 24.45
CA GLY A 294 -32.37 -28.85 24.30
C GLY A 294 -33.89 -28.91 24.49
N GLY A 295 -34.64 -29.09 23.40
CA GLY A 295 -36.10 -29.02 23.41
C GLY A 295 -36.78 -30.29 23.95
N THR A 296 -37.43 -30.20 25.11
CA THR A 296 -38.39 -31.21 25.60
C THR A 296 -39.80 -30.61 25.71
N PRO A 297 -40.82 -31.14 25.00
CA PRO A 297 -42.17 -30.56 25.00
C PRO A 297 -43.03 -31.07 26.17
N THR A 298 -43.55 -30.17 27.00
CA THR A 298 -44.61 -30.46 27.98
C THR A 298 -46.00 -30.10 27.44
N PRO A 299 -47.04 -30.94 27.63
CA PRO A 299 -48.39 -30.68 27.12
C PRO A 299 -49.13 -29.59 27.91
N ALA A 300 -50.24 -29.10 27.36
CA ALA A 300 -50.91 -27.86 27.79
C ALA A 300 -52.40 -28.03 28.18
N LYS A 301 -52.99 -26.93 28.70
CA LYS A 301 -54.42 -26.68 29.04
C LYS A 301 -54.84 -27.11 30.47
N PRO A 302 -55.91 -26.52 31.07
CA PRO A 302 -56.93 -25.65 30.47
C PRO A 302 -57.02 -24.20 31.00
N ARG A 303 -58.04 -23.48 30.52
CA ARG A 303 -58.20 -22.02 30.53
C ARG A 303 -59.53 -21.61 31.18
N ALA A 304 -59.50 -20.74 32.18
CA ALA A 304 -60.69 -20.09 32.75
C ALA A 304 -60.90 -18.66 32.19
N LYS A 305 -62.03 -18.01 32.51
CA LYS A 305 -62.49 -16.75 31.89
C LYS A 305 -62.87 -15.65 32.91
N ARG A 306 -62.60 -14.40 32.53
CA ARG A 306 -63.35 -13.14 32.81
C ARG A 306 -63.76 -12.84 34.27
N GLY A 307 -63.21 -11.75 34.81
CA GLY A 307 -63.75 -10.93 35.89
C GLY A 307 -63.35 -9.46 35.66
N ALA A 308 -64.04 -8.47 36.24
CA ALA A 308 -63.79 -7.06 35.92
C ALA A 308 -64.07 -6.08 37.08
N ASN A 309 -63.47 -4.89 36.94
CA ASN A 309 -63.85 -3.61 37.58
C ASN A 309 -63.34 -3.31 39.01
N ALA A 310 -63.48 -2.03 39.40
CA ALA A 310 -63.36 -1.39 40.72
C ALA A 310 -61.96 -0.91 41.21
N LYS A 311 -61.85 0.43 41.15
CA LYS A 311 -60.91 1.37 41.78
C LYS A 311 -60.52 1.07 43.26
N ALA A 312 -59.29 1.43 43.63
CA ALA A 312 -58.94 1.96 44.97
C ALA A 312 -57.70 2.89 44.90
N GLY A 313 -57.45 3.67 45.96
CA GLY A 313 -56.47 4.76 46.03
C GLY A 313 -55.05 4.39 46.51
N PRO A 314 -54.17 5.40 46.75
CA PRO A 314 -52.72 5.23 46.78
C PRO A 314 -52.10 5.12 48.18
N SER A 315 -50.86 4.64 48.23
CA SER A 315 -49.92 4.91 49.34
C SER A 315 -48.47 4.96 48.85
N ALA A 316 -47.68 5.86 49.43
CA ALA A 316 -46.21 5.86 49.36
C ALA A 316 -45.64 5.31 50.68
N PRO A 317 -44.33 5.02 50.76
CA PRO A 317 -43.54 5.94 51.58
C PRO A 317 -42.07 6.20 51.15
N LEU A 318 -41.68 7.47 51.30
CA LEU A 318 -40.42 7.94 51.90
C LEU A 318 -39.08 7.32 51.49
N LYS A 319 -38.30 8.07 50.68
CA LYS A 319 -36.84 7.98 50.68
C LYS A 319 -36.28 8.63 51.97
N ARG A 320 -35.37 7.96 52.69
CA ARG A 320 -34.50 8.61 53.69
C ARG A 320 -33.24 9.16 53.02
N LYS A 321 -32.85 10.40 53.38
CA LYS A 321 -31.52 10.97 53.11
C LYS A 321 -30.64 10.81 54.34
N ALA A 322 -29.32 10.79 54.13
CA ALA A 322 -28.32 11.13 55.14
C ALA A 322 -27.21 11.97 54.49
N HIS A 323 -26.76 13.00 55.20
CA HIS A 323 -25.48 13.70 55.01
C HIS A 323 -24.64 13.40 56.29
N ALA A 324 -23.33 13.59 56.39
CA ALA A 324 -22.30 14.09 55.46
C ALA A 324 -21.09 13.09 55.46
N VAL A 325 -19.85 13.37 55.06
CA VAL A 325 -18.94 14.52 55.24
C VAL A 325 -17.98 14.63 54.03
N LYS A 326 -17.38 15.81 53.80
CA LYS A 326 -16.35 16.06 52.78
C LYS A 326 -14.98 15.46 53.16
N SER A 327 -14.26 14.96 52.17
CA SER A 327 -12.80 15.09 52.05
C SER A 327 -12.50 15.69 50.68
N GLU A 328 -11.44 16.48 50.54
CA GLU A 328 -11.16 17.26 49.33
C GLU A 328 -9.98 16.69 48.55
N GLU A 329 -10.14 16.52 47.24
CA GLU A 329 -9.11 16.18 46.25
C GLU A 329 -9.23 17.17 45.07
N PRO A 330 -8.14 17.42 44.30
CA PRO A 330 -8.01 18.64 43.49
C PRO A 330 -8.75 18.62 42.13
N ASP A 331 -9.03 19.83 41.64
CA ASP A 331 -9.79 20.11 40.41
C ASP A 331 -9.02 19.79 39.09
N GLU A 332 -8.91 18.52 38.69
CA GLU A 332 -8.46 18.19 37.32
C GLU A 332 -9.11 16.95 36.64
N ILE A 333 -10.46 16.83 36.65
CA ILE A 333 -11.20 16.13 35.58
C ILE A 333 -12.52 16.87 35.29
N ARG A 334 -12.54 17.76 34.27
CA ARG A 334 -13.79 18.14 33.58
C ARG A 334 -13.69 18.70 32.15
N LEU A 335 -12.73 18.24 31.33
CA LEU A 335 -12.96 18.25 29.89
C LEU A 335 -13.70 16.97 29.46
N LYS A 336 -14.53 17.10 28.42
CA LYS A 336 -15.55 16.08 28.10
C LYS A 336 -14.92 14.84 27.47
N LYS A 337 -15.33 13.69 28.03
CA LYS A 337 -15.42 12.39 27.37
C LYS A 337 -15.84 12.52 25.90
N LEU A 338 -14.87 12.47 25.00
CA LEU A 338 -15.07 12.25 23.57
C LEU A 338 -14.73 10.79 23.30
N GLU A 339 -15.73 9.92 23.42
CA GLU A 339 -15.67 8.58 22.86
C GLU A 339 -15.69 8.73 21.33
N LEU A 340 -14.58 8.39 20.68
CA LEU A 340 -14.54 8.18 19.24
C LEU A 340 -14.89 6.73 18.95
N ASP A 341 -16.05 6.52 18.34
CA ASP A 341 -16.58 5.21 17.98
C ASP A 341 -15.94 4.75 16.65
N ASP A 342 -14.71 4.24 16.71
CA ASP A 342 -14.00 3.66 15.55
C ASP A 342 -14.52 2.24 15.24
N ASN A 343 -15.79 2.17 14.80
CA ASN A 343 -16.40 1.00 14.14
C ASN A 343 -17.04 1.45 12.81
N GLU A 344 -16.33 1.29 11.69
CA GLU A 344 -16.90 1.43 10.34
C GLU A 344 -16.39 0.29 9.45
N ASP A 345 -17.32 -0.35 8.74
CA ASP A 345 -17.12 -1.66 8.12
C ASP A 345 -16.47 -1.61 6.72
N PHE A 346 -15.80 -2.70 6.36
CA PHE A 346 -15.08 -2.83 5.09
C PHE A 346 -15.97 -3.43 3.99
N ALA A 347 -16.40 -2.61 3.03
CA ALA A 347 -17.20 -3.05 1.88
C ALA A 347 -16.51 -2.72 0.54
N SER A 348 -16.42 -3.72 -0.35
CA SER A 348 -15.69 -3.66 -1.62
C SER A 348 -16.37 -2.84 -2.71
N ILE A 349 -15.59 -2.08 -3.49
CA ILE A 349 -15.95 -1.60 -4.83
C ILE A 349 -14.81 -1.96 -5.79
N GLY A 350 -15.16 -2.61 -6.92
CA GLY A 350 -14.22 -3.02 -7.97
C GLY A 350 -14.00 -1.98 -9.07
N PRO A 351 -13.13 -2.28 -10.06
CA PRO A 351 -12.62 -1.31 -11.03
C PRO A 351 -13.31 -1.32 -12.42
N GLU A 352 -12.68 -0.61 -13.35
CA GLU A 352 -12.82 -0.59 -14.83
C GLU A 352 -13.87 0.30 -15.52
N VAL A 353 -13.34 1.20 -16.37
CA VAL A 353 -13.81 1.48 -17.75
C VAL A 353 -12.59 1.85 -18.61
N SER A 354 -12.26 1.10 -19.67
CA SER A 354 -11.31 1.54 -20.74
C SER A 354 -11.31 0.65 -22.00
N SER A 355 -11.41 1.29 -23.18
CA SER A 355 -11.14 0.77 -24.54
C SER A 355 -11.46 1.88 -25.58
N PRO A 356 -10.98 1.85 -26.85
CA PRO A 356 -10.37 0.73 -27.58
C PRO A 356 -8.99 1.03 -28.25
N LEU A 357 -8.54 0.07 -29.07
CA LEU A 357 -7.21 -0.08 -29.71
C LEU A 357 -7.01 0.66 -31.05
N ARG A 358 -5.75 0.76 -31.52
CA ARG A 358 -5.29 0.40 -32.90
C ARG A 358 -3.73 0.34 -33.03
N PRO A 359 -3.14 -0.27 -34.09
CA PRO A 359 -1.85 -0.98 -33.96
C PRO A 359 -0.66 -0.47 -34.82
N ILE A 360 0.46 -1.20 -34.72
CA ILE A 360 1.78 -1.00 -35.36
C ILE A 360 1.78 -1.43 -36.85
N HIS A 361 2.66 -0.81 -37.65
CA HIS A 361 3.10 -1.33 -38.96
C HIS A 361 4.64 -1.39 -39.02
N ARG A 362 5.19 -2.49 -39.55
CA ARG A 362 6.63 -2.66 -39.88
C ARG A 362 6.72 -3.42 -41.22
N GLN A 363 7.59 -2.95 -42.12
CA GLN A 363 7.74 -3.49 -43.47
C GLN A 363 9.23 -3.58 -43.83
N GLU A 364 9.68 -4.76 -44.24
CA GLU A 364 10.82 -4.99 -45.16
C GLU A 364 10.52 -6.24 -46.01
N ARG A 365 11.31 -6.52 -47.06
CA ARG A 365 10.86 -7.34 -48.20
C ARG A 365 11.93 -8.27 -48.80
N HIS A 366 11.42 -9.21 -49.61
CA HIS A 366 12.06 -9.93 -50.75
C HIS A 366 13.00 -11.13 -50.48
N THR A 367 12.55 -12.29 -50.96
CA THR A 367 13.32 -13.45 -51.42
C THR A 367 13.51 -13.38 -52.95
N PRO A 368 14.37 -14.19 -53.60
CA PRO A 368 14.06 -15.58 -54.03
C PRO A 368 15.30 -16.52 -53.83
N LEU A 369 15.52 -17.75 -54.39
CA LEU A 369 14.92 -18.61 -55.44
C LEU A 369 14.62 -20.05 -54.91
N ARG A 370 14.97 -21.12 -55.66
CA ARG A 370 14.47 -22.51 -55.51
C ARG A 370 15.28 -23.50 -56.38
N GLU A 371 15.51 -24.73 -55.90
CA GLU A 371 15.76 -25.93 -56.74
C GLU A 371 15.35 -27.25 -56.02
N PRO A 372 15.07 -28.39 -56.70
CA PRO A 372 14.45 -29.59 -56.11
C PRO A 372 15.34 -30.90 -56.25
N PRO A 373 14.86 -32.17 -56.24
CA PRO A 373 15.24 -33.13 -55.18
C PRO A 373 15.90 -34.46 -55.67
N SER A 374 16.33 -35.33 -54.73
CA SER A 374 16.86 -36.69 -55.00
C SER A 374 16.55 -37.72 -53.88
N PRO A 375 16.65 -39.06 -54.13
CA PRO A 375 16.09 -40.12 -53.26
C PRO A 375 17.12 -40.85 -52.34
N PRO A 376 16.69 -41.73 -51.40
CA PRO A 376 17.53 -42.22 -50.28
C PRO A 376 18.14 -43.64 -50.46
N PRO A 377 19.20 -43.98 -49.68
CA PRO A 377 19.78 -45.33 -49.55
C PRO A 377 19.18 -46.20 -48.41
N PRO A 378 19.44 -47.53 -48.39
CA PRO A 378 18.83 -48.51 -47.45
C PRO A 378 19.50 -48.59 -46.05
N PRO A 379 18.86 -49.27 -45.06
CA PRO A 379 19.26 -49.22 -43.65
C PRO A 379 20.35 -50.23 -43.23
N THR A 380 21.06 -49.90 -42.14
CA THR A 380 21.90 -50.82 -41.35
C THR A 380 21.35 -50.97 -39.93
N LEU A 381 21.44 -52.18 -39.37
CA LEU A 381 20.76 -52.59 -38.14
C LEU A 381 21.71 -52.64 -36.94
N PHE A 382 21.42 -51.89 -35.86
CA PHE A 382 21.78 -52.25 -34.47
C PHE A 382 20.72 -51.71 -33.49
N PRO A 383 20.56 -52.29 -32.28
CA PRO A 383 19.35 -52.12 -31.48
C PRO A 383 19.38 -50.90 -30.55
N VAL A 384 18.21 -50.29 -30.33
CA VAL A 384 18.01 -49.15 -29.42
C VAL A 384 16.95 -49.52 -28.37
N SER A 385 17.24 -49.29 -27.09
CA SER A 385 16.28 -49.45 -25.99
C SER A 385 15.21 -48.35 -26.04
N PRO A 386 13.94 -48.65 -25.69
CA PRO A 386 12.82 -47.77 -26.03
C PRO A 386 12.67 -46.53 -25.14
N PRO A 387 12.55 -45.32 -25.71
CA PRO A 387 11.90 -44.19 -25.08
C PRO A 387 10.40 -44.18 -25.42
N GLU A 388 9.51 -44.13 -24.42
CA GLU A 388 8.06 -44.03 -24.67
C GLU A 388 7.65 -42.62 -25.12
N LEU A 389 7.51 -42.42 -26.44
CA LEU A 389 6.79 -41.28 -27.01
C LEU A 389 5.29 -41.58 -27.08
N HIS A 390 4.56 -41.23 -26.02
CA HIS A 390 3.08 -41.23 -26.05
C HIS A 390 2.54 -40.06 -26.89
N SER A 391 2.57 -40.25 -28.21
CA SER A 391 2.03 -39.33 -29.22
C SER A 391 0.51 -39.17 -29.10
N HIS A 392 0.05 -38.06 -28.51
CA HIS A 392 -1.34 -37.62 -28.67
C HIS A 392 -1.51 -36.64 -29.84
N ARG A 393 -1.81 -37.25 -31.00
CA ARG A 393 -2.42 -36.57 -32.15
C ARG A 393 -3.69 -35.84 -31.70
N TYR A 394 -3.98 -34.69 -32.32
CA TYR A 394 -5.30 -34.07 -32.24
C TYR A 394 -6.37 -35.09 -32.63
N SER A 395 -7.26 -35.40 -31.69
CA SER A 395 -8.41 -36.30 -31.87
C SER A 395 -9.65 -35.53 -31.46
N PRO A 396 -10.36 -34.84 -32.37
CA PRO A 396 -11.66 -34.29 -32.03
C PRO A 396 -12.59 -35.42 -31.58
N TYR A 397 -13.41 -35.14 -30.57
CA TYR A 397 -14.39 -36.08 -29.98
C TYR A 397 -13.81 -37.32 -29.29
N LYS A 398 -13.24 -37.14 -28.10
CA LYS A 398 -13.35 -38.12 -27.00
C LYS A 398 -14.00 -37.46 -25.79
N HIS A 399 -15.23 -37.86 -25.46
CA HIS A 399 -15.86 -37.41 -24.21
C HIS A 399 -15.13 -38.07 -23.03
N SER A 400 -14.47 -37.29 -22.18
CA SER A 400 -13.99 -37.77 -20.90
C SER A 400 -15.18 -38.18 -20.02
N ARG A 401 -15.01 -39.23 -19.21
CA ARG A 401 -16.02 -39.55 -18.19
C ARG A 401 -15.95 -38.47 -17.09
N PRO A 402 -17.10 -37.99 -16.57
CA PRO A 402 -17.09 -37.00 -15.49
C PRO A 402 -16.35 -37.55 -14.27
N ARG A 403 -15.26 -36.88 -13.88
CA ARG A 403 -14.56 -37.14 -12.61
C ARG A 403 -15.47 -36.75 -11.45
N THR A 404 -15.46 -37.52 -10.36
CA THR A 404 -16.08 -37.08 -9.09
C THR A 404 -15.28 -35.94 -8.46
N MET A 405 -15.89 -35.16 -7.56
CA MET A 405 -15.20 -34.04 -6.88
C MET A 405 -13.86 -34.46 -6.23
N LEU A 406 -13.83 -35.63 -5.57
CA LEU A 406 -12.61 -36.15 -4.94
C LEU A 406 -11.54 -36.53 -5.97
N GLN A 407 -11.94 -37.13 -7.10
CA GLN A 407 -11.03 -37.46 -8.21
C GLN A 407 -10.53 -36.20 -8.93
N HIS A 408 -11.33 -35.14 -9.02
CA HIS A 408 -10.89 -33.86 -9.60
C HIS A 408 -9.91 -33.15 -8.66
N ALA A 409 -10.21 -33.08 -7.36
CA ALA A 409 -9.28 -32.53 -6.36
C ALA A 409 -7.95 -33.29 -6.33
N TRP A 410 -7.98 -34.62 -6.36
CA TRP A 410 -6.77 -35.45 -6.45
C TRP A 410 -6.00 -35.23 -7.76
N HIS A 411 -6.70 -35.03 -8.89
CA HIS A 411 -6.06 -34.72 -10.16
C HIS A 411 -5.31 -33.38 -10.09
N VAL A 412 -5.97 -32.31 -9.64
CA VAL A 412 -5.36 -30.97 -9.51
C VAL A 412 -4.10 -31.03 -8.62
N ILE A 413 -4.20 -31.64 -7.44
CA ILE A 413 -3.06 -31.79 -6.51
C ILE A 413 -1.91 -32.61 -7.13
N ALA A 414 -2.20 -33.56 -8.03
CA ALA A 414 -1.21 -34.41 -8.67
C ALA A 414 -0.65 -33.87 -10.01
N THR A 415 -1.20 -32.78 -10.56
CA THR A 415 -0.77 -32.22 -11.86
C THR A 415 -0.50 -30.73 -11.89
N SER A 416 -0.82 -29.98 -10.82
CA SER A 416 -0.41 -28.58 -10.67
C SER A 416 1.04 -28.51 -10.19
N ASP A 417 1.91 -27.83 -10.94
CA ASP A 417 3.27 -27.51 -10.50
C ASP A 417 3.20 -26.40 -9.42
N PRO A 418 3.75 -26.61 -8.20
CA PRO A 418 3.76 -25.60 -7.15
C PRO A 418 4.66 -24.37 -7.43
N LEU A 419 5.38 -24.36 -8.56
CA LEU A 419 6.21 -23.23 -9.01
C LEU A 419 5.69 -22.56 -10.30
N ALA A 420 4.55 -22.98 -10.85
CA ALA A 420 3.91 -22.27 -11.96
C ALA A 420 3.21 -20.99 -11.48
N ASP A 421 3.32 -19.91 -12.27
CA ASP A 421 2.62 -18.66 -11.99
C ASP A 421 1.10 -18.84 -12.11
N SER A 422 0.34 -18.13 -11.27
CA SER A 422 -1.12 -18.29 -11.10
C SER A 422 -1.98 -17.96 -12.34
N ASP A 423 -1.35 -17.55 -13.44
CA ASP A 423 -1.99 -17.05 -14.65
C ASP A 423 -1.99 -18.11 -15.79
N GLU A 424 -1.17 -19.16 -15.70
CA GLU A 424 -1.19 -20.32 -16.63
C GLU A 424 -2.10 -21.44 -16.10
N GLU A 425 -3.41 -21.19 -16.03
CA GLU A 425 -4.39 -22.24 -15.72
C GLU A 425 -4.47 -23.26 -16.89
N PRO A 426 -4.17 -24.57 -16.66
CA PRO A 426 -4.19 -25.56 -17.74
C PRO A 426 -5.63 -25.81 -18.21
N ASP A 427 -5.82 -25.91 -19.52
CA ASP A 427 -7.15 -25.90 -20.18
C ASP A 427 -7.94 -27.22 -20.02
N ASP A 428 -8.20 -27.63 -18.78
CA ASP A 428 -8.98 -28.82 -18.43
C ASP A 428 -10.49 -28.55 -18.57
N GLU A 429 -11.12 -29.30 -19.47
CA GLU A 429 -12.56 -29.32 -19.73
C GLU A 429 -13.42 -29.66 -18.49
N HIS A 430 -12.82 -30.16 -17.41
CA HIS A 430 -13.47 -30.34 -16.11
C HIS A 430 -13.48 -29.07 -15.25
N VAL A 431 -12.42 -28.25 -15.27
CA VAL A 431 -12.35 -26.98 -14.54
C VAL A 431 -13.39 -26.00 -15.10
N ARG A 432 -13.47 -25.86 -16.43
CA ARG A 432 -14.51 -25.05 -17.09
C ARG A 432 -15.95 -25.52 -16.74
N ARG A 433 -16.18 -26.81 -16.52
CA ARG A 433 -17.49 -27.33 -16.09
C ARG A 433 -17.82 -27.00 -14.63
N ASP A 434 -16.86 -27.11 -13.71
CA ASP A 434 -17.09 -26.75 -12.31
C ASP A 434 -17.28 -25.24 -12.17
N GLN A 435 -16.47 -24.42 -12.85
CA GLN A 435 -16.64 -22.97 -12.91
C GLN A 435 -18.03 -22.56 -13.41
N ALA A 436 -18.53 -23.20 -14.49
CA ALA A 436 -19.89 -22.98 -14.99
C ALA A 436 -20.98 -23.39 -13.98
N GLN A 437 -20.81 -24.50 -13.25
CA GLN A 437 -21.75 -24.91 -12.20
C GLN A 437 -21.75 -23.95 -11.01
N ARG A 438 -20.57 -23.48 -10.56
CA ARG A 438 -20.43 -22.44 -9.52
C ARG A 438 -21.15 -21.15 -9.95
N LEU A 439 -20.95 -20.70 -11.20
CA LEU A 439 -21.62 -19.52 -11.75
C LEU A 439 -23.16 -19.68 -11.79
N ALA A 440 -23.67 -20.87 -12.17
CA ALA A 440 -25.11 -21.16 -12.16
C ALA A 440 -25.70 -21.13 -10.73
N VAL A 441 -24.98 -21.64 -9.73
CA VAL A 441 -25.38 -21.55 -8.31
C VAL A 441 -25.36 -20.09 -7.83
N ILE A 442 -24.32 -19.32 -8.17
CA ILE A 442 -24.22 -17.89 -7.82
C ILE A 442 -25.34 -17.07 -8.47
N ALA A 443 -25.69 -17.32 -9.73
CA ALA A 443 -26.83 -16.67 -10.40
C ALA A 443 -28.16 -17.00 -9.71
N ARG A 444 -28.38 -18.28 -9.37
CA ARG A 444 -29.57 -18.74 -8.63
C ARG A 444 -29.70 -18.10 -7.24
N LEU A 445 -28.59 -17.94 -6.52
CA LEU A 445 -28.55 -17.23 -5.23
C LEU A 445 -28.83 -15.73 -5.38
N ARG A 446 -28.34 -15.10 -6.46
CA ARG A 446 -28.50 -13.66 -6.74
C ARG A 446 -29.85 -13.26 -7.35
N ARG A 447 -30.76 -14.21 -7.61
CA ARG A 447 -32.09 -14.01 -8.22
C ARG A 447 -32.07 -13.19 -9.53
N LYS A 448 -30.99 -13.29 -10.33
CA LYS A 448 -30.92 -12.70 -11.67
C LYS A 448 -30.78 -13.83 -12.70
N ALA A 449 -31.42 -13.66 -13.86
CA ALA A 449 -31.21 -14.55 -14.99
C ALA A 449 -29.73 -14.48 -15.46
N PRO A 450 -29.18 -15.56 -16.03
CA PRO A 450 -27.87 -15.50 -16.66
C PRO A 450 -27.90 -14.52 -17.84
N THR A 451 -26.81 -13.79 -18.04
CA THR A 451 -26.61 -12.96 -19.23
C THR A 451 -26.59 -13.86 -20.47
N PRO A 452 -27.37 -13.58 -21.53
CA PRO A 452 -27.37 -14.40 -22.74
C PRO A 452 -26.05 -14.26 -23.51
N GLU A 453 -25.67 -15.32 -24.22
CA GLU A 453 -24.57 -15.28 -25.19
C GLU A 453 -24.98 -14.44 -26.43
N PRO A 454 -24.01 -13.80 -27.13
CA PRO A 454 -24.30 -13.01 -28.32
C PRO A 454 -24.67 -13.92 -29.52
N GLU A 455 -25.93 -13.87 -29.95
CA GLU A 455 -26.41 -14.69 -31.07
C GLU A 455 -25.87 -14.24 -32.44
N GLY A 456 -24.83 -14.95 -32.90
CA GLY A 456 -24.78 -15.48 -34.26
C GLY A 456 -24.46 -14.53 -35.43
N LEU A 457 -23.17 -14.47 -35.81
CA LEU A 457 -22.83 -14.40 -37.23
C LEU A 457 -22.94 -15.80 -37.85
N ARG A 458 -24.14 -16.17 -38.31
CA ARG A 458 -24.33 -17.35 -39.18
C ARG A 458 -23.80 -17.06 -40.58
N ALA A 459 -23.24 -18.07 -41.23
CA ALA A 459 -22.72 -17.97 -42.59
C ALA A 459 -23.83 -17.68 -43.62
N ILE A 460 -23.48 -16.92 -44.67
CA ILE A 460 -24.28 -16.74 -45.89
C ILE A 460 -23.43 -17.25 -47.08
N PRO A 461 -23.99 -17.98 -48.07
CA PRO A 461 -23.19 -18.65 -49.11
C PRO A 461 -22.74 -17.76 -50.27
N LEU A 462 -21.83 -18.27 -51.09
CA LEU A 462 -21.33 -17.66 -52.34
C LEU A 462 -22.23 -17.97 -53.54
N HIS A 463 -22.75 -16.93 -54.21
CA HIS A 463 -23.09 -16.90 -55.65
C HIS A 463 -23.25 -15.41 -56.07
N LEU A 464 -22.28 -14.77 -56.73
CA LEU A 464 -21.97 -14.73 -58.18
C LEU A 464 -22.89 -13.80 -59.01
N ASP A 465 -22.23 -12.89 -59.74
CA ASP A 465 -22.66 -12.05 -60.89
C ASP A 465 -23.61 -10.84 -60.72
N GLN A 466 -23.18 -9.71 -61.35
CA GLN A 466 -23.90 -8.49 -61.76
C GLN A 466 -24.48 -7.61 -60.61
N TRP A 467 -24.49 -6.27 -60.64
CA TRP A 467 -24.21 -5.24 -61.66
C TRP A 467 -23.24 -4.19 -61.03
N HIS A 468 -22.22 -3.66 -61.71
CA HIS A 468 -22.22 -2.56 -62.72
C HIS A 468 -22.67 -1.17 -62.21
N ASP A 469 -21.69 -0.26 -62.16
CA ASP A 469 -21.72 1.21 -62.24
C ASP A 469 -22.41 2.06 -61.15
N ASP A 470 -22.04 3.36 -61.19
CA ASP A 470 -22.53 4.52 -60.43
C ASP A 470 -22.31 4.56 -58.88
N LEU A 471 -21.92 5.69 -58.26
CA LEU A 471 -21.52 7.00 -58.81
C LEU A 471 -20.43 7.71 -57.98
N PHE A 472 -19.70 8.56 -58.69
CA PHE A 472 -18.83 9.66 -58.24
C PHE A 472 -19.40 10.58 -57.12
N MET A 473 -18.49 11.29 -56.44
CA MET A 473 -18.67 12.54 -55.65
C MET A 473 -19.34 12.44 -54.26
N LEU A 474 -18.53 12.48 -53.20
CA LEU A 474 -18.30 13.71 -52.40
C LEU A 474 -17.11 13.56 -51.44
#